data_AF-A0A6I4UJL0-F1
#
_entry.id   AF-A0A6I4UJL0-F1
#
_cell.length_a   1.000
_cell.length_b   1.000
_cell.length_c   1.000
_cell.angle_alpha   90.00
_cell.angle_beta   90.00
_cell.angle_gamma   90.00
#
_symmetry.space_group_name_H-M   'P 1'
#
loop_
_entity.id
_entity.type
_entity.pdbx_description
1 polymer ?
#
loop_
_entity_poly.entity_id
_entity_poly.type
_entity_poly.pdbx_seq_one_letter_code
_entity_poly.pdbx_strand_id
1 'polypeptide(L)'
;MNSHTPSRLKAPSEPRKRTTMTIRPDYLADAKRLGITVSEAAERGLRDAIREAEAARWLEENGDAVAAANDWVEANGLPLADHRLF
;
A
#
# COMPACT_ATOMS: atom_id res chain seq x y z
N MET A 1 -12.30 28.60 -23.69
CA MET A 1 -12.68 27.84 -22.48
C MET A 1 -11.96 26.50 -22.56
N ASN A 2 -10.74 26.43 -22.05
CA ASN A 2 -9.86 25.28 -22.29
C ASN A 2 -9.94 24.34 -21.10
N SER A 3 -10.66 23.23 -21.28
CA SER A 3 -10.74 22.13 -20.33
C SER A 3 -9.37 21.45 -20.20
N HIS A 4 -8.63 21.75 -19.15
CA HIS A 4 -7.46 20.95 -18.75
C HIS A 4 -7.95 19.76 -17.92
N THR A 5 -8.09 18.61 -18.55
CA THR A 5 -8.18 17.32 -17.86
C THR A 5 -6.80 17.01 -17.26
N PRO A 6 -6.65 16.79 -15.95
CA PRO A 6 -5.38 16.34 -15.41
C PRO A 6 -5.12 14.91 -15.91
N SER A 7 -4.17 14.78 -16.83
CA SER A 7 -3.63 13.51 -17.29
C SER A 7 -3.10 12.74 -16.07
N ARG A 8 -3.73 11.60 -15.75
CA ARG A 8 -3.24 10.68 -14.72
C ARG A 8 -1.86 10.21 -15.13
N LEU A 9 -0.81 10.80 -14.56
CA LEU A 9 0.58 10.44 -14.80
C LEU A 9 0.74 8.93 -14.59
N LYS A 10 0.93 8.20 -15.70
CA LYS A 10 1.31 6.80 -15.66
C LYS A 10 2.76 6.78 -15.21
N ALA A 11 3.01 6.26 -14.01
CA ALA A 11 4.37 6.13 -13.48
C ALA A 11 5.27 5.43 -14.52
N PRO A 12 6.54 5.84 -14.66
CA PRO A 12 7.46 5.18 -15.56
C PRO A 12 7.55 3.70 -15.19
N SER A 13 7.11 2.84 -16.10
CA SER A 13 7.23 1.40 -15.99
C SER A 13 8.68 1.05 -16.29
N GLU A 14 9.55 1.10 -15.29
CA GLU A 14 10.87 0.50 -15.43
C GLU A 14 10.72 -0.97 -15.87
N PRO A 15 11.55 -1.43 -16.82
CA PRO A 15 11.47 -2.80 -17.30
C PRO A 15 11.72 -3.77 -16.13
N ARG A 16 10.82 -4.75 -15.99
CA ARG A 16 10.92 -5.78 -14.94
C ARG A 16 12.29 -6.47 -15.00
N LYS A 17 13.03 -6.43 -13.90
CA LYS A 17 14.31 -7.13 -13.78
C LYS A 17 14.06 -8.59 -13.46
N ARG A 18 14.71 -9.50 -14.19
CA ARG A 18 14.67 -10.93 -13.89
C ARG A 18 15.48 -11.19 -12.62
N THR A 19 14.84 -11.80 -11.62
CA THR A 19 15.48 -12.20 -10.36
C THR A 19 15.39 -13.71 -10.20
N THR A 20 16.51 -14.34 -9.84
CA THR A 20 16.56 -15.75 -9.44
C THR A 20 16.28 -15.85 -7.95
N MET A 21 15.33 -16.70 -7.56
CA MET A 21 14.95 -16.92 -6.17
C MET A 21 14.75 -18.41 -5.90
N THR A 22 14.96 -18.82 -4.65
CA THR A 22 14.76 -20.20 -4.19
C THR A 22 13.37 -20.35 -3.59
N ILE A 23 12.57 -21.28 -4.12
CA ILE A 23 11.22 -21.59 -3.65
C ILE A 23 11.16 -23.08 -3.33
N ARG A 24 10.41 -23.44 -2.28
CA ARG A 24 10.22 -24.84 -1.91
C ARG A 24 9.56 -25.63 -3.05
N PRO A 25 10.00 -26.88 -3.32
CA PRO A 25 9.51 -27.65 -4.44
C PRO A 25 8.03 -28.03 -4.33
N ASP A 26 7.52 -28.23 -3.11
CA ASP A 26 6.10 -28.50 -2.86
C ASP A 26 5.21 -27.33 -3.27
N TYR A 27 5.61 -26.10 -2.98
CA TYR A 27 4.86 -24.91 -3.41
C TYR A 27 4.88 -24.72 -4.93
N LEU A 28 5.97 -25.09 -5.61
CA LEU A 28 6.01 -25.08 -7.07
C LEU A 28 5.08 -26.14 -7.68
N ALA A 29 5.03 -27.33 -7.07
CA ALA A 29 4.12 -28.39 -7.49
C ALA A 29 2.65 -27.97 -7.31
N ASP A 30 2.32 -27.38 -6.16
CA ASP A 30 0.98 -26.87 -5.88
C ASP A 30 0.60 -25.70 -6.78
N ALA A 31 1.51 -24.74 -7.00
CA ALA A 31 1.28 -23.63 -7.92
C ALA A 31 0.98 -24.13 -9.33
N LYS A 32 1.74 -25.12 -9.82
CA LYS A 32 1.49 -25.75 -11.13
C LYS A 32 0.14 -26.45 -11.17
N ARG A 33 -0.21 -27.22 -10.13
CA ARG A 33 -1.49 -27.94 -10.00
C ARG A 33 -2.68 -26.99 -9.97
N LEU A 34 -2.52 -25.82 -9.35
CA LEU A 34 -3.56 -24.81 -9.18
C LEU A 34 -3.57 -23.74 -10.28
N GLY A 35 -2.65 -23.80 -11.25
CA GLY A 35 -2.53 -22.79 -12.31
C GLY A 35 -2.07 -21.41 -11.83
N ILE A 36 -1.37 -21.35 -10.69
CA ILE A 36 -0.86 -20.11 -10.10
C ILE A 36 0.45 -19.72 -10.80
N THR A 37 0.52 -18.46 -11.25
CA THR A 37 1.76 -17.90 -11.82
C THR A 37 2.68 -17.43 -10.69
N VAL A 38 3.78 -18.13 -10.49
CA VAL A 38 4.73 -17.88 -9.39
C VAL A 38 5.27 -16.44 -9.39
N SER A 39 5.61 -15.88 -10.55
CA SER A 39 6.12 -14.51 -10.64
C SER A 39 5.09 -13.47 -10.22
N GLU A 40 3.82 -13.67 -10.55
CA GLU A 40 2.74 -12.77 -10.14
C GLU A 40 2.45 -12.89 -8.63
N ALA A 41 2.46 -14.13 -8.11
CA ALA A 41 2.31 -14.37 -6.69
C ALA A 41 3.45 -13.75 -5.86
N ALA A 42 4.69 -13.86 -6.34
CA ALA A 42 5.86 -13.25 -5.71
C ALA A 42 5.79 -11.72 -5.73
N GLU A 43 5.41 -11.13 -6.86
CA GLU A 43 5.24 -9.68 -7.02
C GLU A 43 4.13 -9.13 -6.09
N ARG A 44 3.01 -9.86 -5.95
CA ARG A 44 1.95 -9.51 -5.00
C ARG A 44 2.46 -9.57 -3.55
N GLY A 45 3.10 -10.68 -3.17
CA GLY A 45 3.63 -10.84 -1.82
C GLY A 45 4.68 -9.78 -1.47
N LEU A 46 5.54 -9.41 -2.42
CA LEU A 46 6.52 -8.35 -2.22
C LEU A 46 5.86 -6.98 -2.03
N ARG A 47 4.84 -6.65 -2.82
CA ARG A 47 4.08 -5.40 -2.68
C ARG A 47 3.43 -5.29 -1.30
N ASP A 48 2.81 -6.37 -0.85
CA ASP A 48 2.11 -6.40 0.44
C ASP A 48 3.11 -6.24 1.60
N ALA A 49 4.25 -6.95 1.54
CA ALA A 49 5.32 -6.84 2.54
C ALA A 49 5.95 -5.43 2.58
N ILE A 50 6.18 -4.80 1.42
CA ILE A 50 6.69 -3.41 1.36
C ILE A 50 5.69 -2.47 2.03
N ARG A 51 4.41 -2.58 1.67
CA ARG A 51 3.36 -1.74 2.23
C ARG A 51 3.26 -1.90 3.75
N GLU A 52 3.35 -3.13 4.26
CA GLU A 52 3.32 -3.39 5.69
C GLU A 52 4.52 -2.76 6.40
N ALA A 53 5.72 -2.91 5.84
CA ALA A 53 6.93 -2.31 6.39
C ALA A 53 6.90 -0.78 6.38
N GLU A 54 6.41 -0.18 5.30
CA GLU A 54 6.23 1.28 5.20
C GLU A 54 5.18 1.79 6.20
N ALA A 55 4.06 1.07 6.35
CA ALA A 55 3.03 1.43 7.31
C ALA A 55 3.53 1.34 8.75
N ALA A 56 4.27 0.28 9.09
CA ALA A 56 4.88 0.13 10.42
C ALA A 56 5.86 1.27 10.71
N ARG A 57 6.73 1.59 9.75
CA ARG A 57 7.68 2.71 9.88
C ARG A 57 6.96 4.04 10.03
N TRP A 58 5.93 4.29 9.24
CA TRP A 58 5.15 5.52 9.33
C TRP A 58 4.49 5.65 10.71
N LEU A 59 3.97 4.55 11.26
CA LEU A 59 3.36 4.55 12.60
C LEU A 59 4.38 4.85 13.70
N GLU A 60 5.60 4.32 13.60
CA GLU A 60 6.70 4.65 14.53
C GLU A 60 7.07 6.13 14.45
N GLU A 61 7.15 6.69 13.23
CA GLU A 61 7.54 8.09 13.01
C GLU A 61 6.42 9.09 13.37
N ASN A 62 5.15 8.70 13.25
CA ASN A 62 4.00 9.60 13.38
C ASN A 62 3.10 9.27 14.58
N GLY A 63 3.43 8.26 15.38
CA GLY A 63 2.62 7.81 16.51
C GLY A 63 2.31 8.93 17.49
N ASP A 64 3.32 9.73 17.86
CA ASP A 64 3.14 10.87 18.78
C ASP A 64 2.27 11.98 18.18
N ALA A 65 2.42 12.25 16.87
CA ALA A 65 1.62 13.25 16.18
C ALA A 65 0.15 12.82 16.06
N VAL A 66 -0.09 11.53 15.79
CA VAL A 66 -1.43 10.95 15.75
C VAL A 66 -2.06 10.95 17.15
N ALA A 67 -1.30 10.59 18.19
CA ALA A 67 -1.77 10.64 19.57
C ALA A 67 -2.14 12.06 19.98
N ALA A 68 -1.28 13.05 19.73
CA ALA A 68 -1.55 14.45 20.04
C ALA A 68 -2.78 14.99 19.27
N ALA A 69 -2.95 14.58 18.00
CA ALA A 69 -4.14 14.93 17.23
C ALA A 69 -5.41 14.30 17.81
N ASN A 70 -5.36 13.04 18.23
CA ASN A 70 -6.48 12.34 18.86
C ASN A 70 -6.84 12.99 20.21
N ASP A 71 -5.86 13.29 21.06
CA ASP A 71 -6.08 13.98 22.34
C ASP A 71 -6.74 15.35 22.14
N TRP A 72 -6.33 16.08 21.10
CA TRP A 72 -6.94 17.36 20.75
C TRP A 72 -8.40 17.20 20.32
N VAL A 73 -8.71 16.17 19.51
CA VAL A 73 -10.09 15.87 19.08
C VAL A 73 -10.97 15.43 20.26
N GLU A 74 -10.46 14.62 21.18
CA GLU A 74 -11.20 14.22 22.39
C GLU A 74 -11.49 15.44 23.29
N ALA A 75 -10.53 16.36 23.42
CA ALA A 75 -10.70 17.56 24.24
C ALA A 75 -11.58 18.64 23.59
N ASN A 76 -11.55 18.79 22.26
CA ASN A 76 -12.19 19.90 21.55
C ASN A 76 -13.38 19.47 20.68
N GLY A 77 -13.67 18.17 20.61
CA GLY A 77 -14.61 17.59 19.67
C GLY A 77 -14.06 17.52 18.24
N LEU A 78 -14.86 16.95 17.34
CA LEU A 78 -14.48 16.83 15.93
C LEU A 78 -14.43 18.21 15.27
N PRO A 79 -13.27 18.66 14.76
CA PRO A 79 -13.19 19.90 14.02
C PRO A 79 -14.09 19.80 12.79
N LEU A 80 -14.91 20.83 12.55
CA LEU A 80 -15.88 20.90 11.45
C LEU A 80 -17.06 19.92 11.54
N ALA A 81 -17.36 19.37 12.73
CA ALA A 81 -18.59 18.58 12.94
C ALA A 81 -19.85 19.34 12.48
N ASP A 82 -19.88 20.65 12.67
CA ASP A 82 -20.98 21.54 12.28
C ASP A 82 -21.14 21.74 10.76
N HIS A 83 -20.17 21.31 9.97
CA HIS A 83 -20.18 21.40 8.50
C HIS A 83 -20.34 20.04 7.83
N ARG A 84 -20.65 18.99 8.60
CA ARG A 84 -20.91 17.66 8.05
C ARG A 84 -22.24 17.67 7.30
N LEU A 85 -22.17 17.95 6.01
CA LEU A 85 -23.27 17.75 5.06
C LEU A 85 -23.45 16.24 4.88
N PHE A 86 -24.54 15.71 5.42
CA PHE A 86 -25.07 14.38 5.08
C PHE A 86 -25.51 14.33 3.62
#